data_AF-F3Y7B8-F1
#
_entry.id   AF-F3Y7B8-F1
#
_cell.length_a   1.000
_cell.length_b   1.000
_cell.length_c   1.000
_cell.angle_alpha   90.00
_cell.angle_beta   90.00
_cell.angle_gamma   90.00
#
_symmetry.space_group_name_H-M   'P 1'
#
loop_
_entity.id
_entity.type
_entity.pdbx_description
1 polymer ?
#
loop_
_entity_poly.entity_id
_entity_poly.type
_entity_poly.pdbx_seq_one_letter_code
_entity_poly.pdbx_strand_id
1 'polypeptide(L)'
;MKIINISISEELECIDIENGTVDVSVELSDGYTYKLRFATPKYIEFLIDKEKMDYYRPSYPFNFVSKLTREVIEQGVKDLLKYDAYWLKVYHFAGSLGMIDKSTFDKLKTNHSKEKLNDLDD
;
A
#
# COMPACT_ATOMS: atom_id res chain seq x y z
N MET A 1 -8.51 -9.93 11.07
CA MET A 1 -7.90 -8.78 11.77
C MET A 1 -8.95 -7.68 11.95
N LYS A 2 -8.92 -6.91 13.04
CA LYS A 2 -9.82 -5.77 13.27
C LYS A 2 -9.01 -4.47 13.37
N ILE A 3 -9.54 -3.36 12.85
CA ILE A 3 -8.95 -2.03 13.03
C ILE A 3 -9.16 -1.60 14.49
N ILE A 4 -8.08 -1.20 15.15
CA ILE A 4 -8.08 -0.52 16.45
C ILE A 4 -8.14 0.99 16.23
N ASN A 5 -7.28 1.51 15.36
CA ASN A 5 -7.13 2.94 15.14
C ASN A 5 -6.70 3.27 13.70
N ILE A 6 -7.14 4.44 13.22
CA ILE A 6 -6.71 5.05 11.96
C ILE A 6 -6.25 6.47 12.27
N SER A 7 -4.98 6.75 12.02
CA SER A 7 -4.36 8.06 12.20
C SER A 7 -3.88 8.60 10.86
N ILE A 8 -4.32 9.80 10.52
CA ILE A 8 -3.91 10.53 9.31
C ILE A 8 -2.79 11.49 9.74
N SER A 9 -1.66 11.47 9.03
CA SER A 9 -0.43 12.19 9.43
C SER A 9 -0.54 13.71 9.35
N GLU A 10 -1.39 14.21 8.46
CA GLU A 10 -1.58 15.62 8.16
C GLU A 10 -3.02 16.01 8.43
N GLU A 11 -3.23 17.25 8.85
CA GLU A 11 -4.57 17.84 8.89
C GLU A 11 -5.10 17.92 7.45
N LEU A 12 -6.27 17.34 7.21
CA LEU A 12 -6.85 17.28 5.86
C LEU A 12 -7.18 18.68 5.32
N GLU A 13 -7.35 19.67 6.21
CA GLU A 13 -7.52 21.08 5.87
C GLU A 13 -6.25 21.72 5.28
N CYS A 14 -5.08 21.13 5.52
CA CYS A 14 -3.78 21.65 5.07
C CYS A 14 -3.30 21.02 3.75
N ILE A 15 -4.07 20.10 3.15
CA ILE A 15 -3.69 19.39 1.92
C ILE A 15 -4.63 19.71 0.76
N ASP A 16 -4.13 19.59 -0.47
CA ASP A 16 -4.98 19.61 -1.66
C ASP A 16 -5.71 18.27 -1.78
N ILE A 17 -6.98 18.25 -1.36
CA ILE A 17 -7.78 17.03 -1.34
C ILE A 17 -8.08 16.46 -2.73
N GLU A 18 -7.88 17.23 -3.81
CA GLU A 18 -8.13 16.81 -5.20
C GLU A 18 -6.84 16.51 -5.98
N ASN A 19 -5.69 16.97 -5.49
CA ASN A 19 -4.38 16.81 -6.14
C ASN A 19 -3.25 16.57 -5.12
N GLY A 20 -3.47 15.69 -4.15
CA GLY A 20 -2.53 15.46 -3.06
C GLY A 20 -2.22 14.00 -2.78
N THR A 21 -1.46 13.82 -1.71
CA THR A 21 -1.25 12.55 -1.01
C THR A 21 -1.35 12.76 0.49
N VAL A 22 -1.61 11.68 1.23
CA VAL A 22 -1.52 11.70 2.70
C VAL A 22 -1.04 10.35 3.23
N ASP A 23 -0.26 10.37 4.31
CA ASP A 23 0.16 9.16 5.01
C ASP A 23 -0.86 8.77 6.09
N VAL A 24 -1.16 7.49 6.15
CA VAL A 24 -2.15 6.92 7.05
C VAL A 24 -1.51 5.77 7.83
N SER A 25 -1.69 5.79 9.15
CA SER A 25 -1.27 4.72 10.04
C SER A 25 -2.49 3.94 10.50
N VAL A 26 -2.45 2.62 10.33
CA VAL A 26 -3.55 1.72 10.70
C VAL A 26 -3.04 0.72 11.72
N GLU A 27 -3.57 0.79 12.93
CA GLU A 27 -3.29 -0.16 14.00
C GLU A 27 -4.33 -1.28 13.95
N LEU A 28 -3.86 -2.53 13.91
CA LEU A 28 -4.73 -3.70 13.91
C LEU A 28 -4.62 -4.51 15.21
N SER A 29 -5.65 -5.31 15.47
CA SER A 29 -5.77 -6.18 16.64
C SER A 29 -4.70 -7.28 16.77
N ASP A 30 -3.84 -7.44 15.78
CA ASP A 30 -2.70 -8.37 15.80
C ASP A 30 -1.41 -7.73 16.36
N GLY A 31 -1.47 -6.47 16.77
CA GLY A 31 -0.35 -5.73 17.33
C GLY A 31 0.53 -5.04 16.29
N TYR A 32 0.20 -5.13 15.00
CA TYR A 32 0.93 -4.44 13.94
C TYR A 32 0.32 -3.07 13.62
N THR A 33 1.20 -2.10 13.36
CA THR A 33 0.84 -0.82 12.76
C THR A 33 1.34 -0.78 11.32
N TYR A 34 0.41 -0.62 10.38
CA TYR A 34 0.70 -0.50 8.97
C TYR A 34 0.75 0.97 8.60
N LYS A 35 1.82 1.37 7.89
CA LYS A 35 1.88 2.65 7.21
C LYS A 35 1.32 2.44 5.80
N LEU A 36 0.52 3.38 5.34
CA LEU A 36 -0.12 3.42 4.03
C LEU A 36 0.02 4.83 3.47
N ARG A 37 0.04 4.96 2.15
CA ARG A 37 -0.05 6.25 1.47
C ARG A 37 -1.27 6.27 0.58
N PHE A 38 -2.10 7.29 0.73
CA PHE A 38 -3.24 7.57 -0.15
C PHE A 38 -2.87 8.68 -1.11
N ALA A 39 -3.33 8.59 -2.35
CA ALA A 39 -3.05 9.57 -3.39
C ALA A 39 -4.26 9.78 -4.27
N THR A 40 -4.39 10.97 -4.84
CA THR A 40 -5.33 11.19 -5.95
C THR A 40 -4.65 10.83 -7.28
N PRO A 41 -5.39 10.35 -8.30
CA PRO A 41 -4.82 10.13 -9.63
C PRO A 41 -4.15 11.38 -10.22
N LYS A 42 -4.74 12.56 -9.98
CA LYS A 42 -4.21 13.85 -10.41
C LYS A 42 -2.83 14.16 -9.82
N TYR A 43 -2.55 13.69 -8.61
CA TYR A 43 -1.21 13.82 -8.03
C TYR A 43 -0.15 13.06 -8.83
N ILE A 44 -0.51 11.91 -9.43
CA ILE A 44 0.41 11.17 -10.29
C ILE A 44 0.67 11.92 -11.59
N GLU A 45 -0.37 12.50 -12.20
CA GLU A 45 -0.22 13.38 -13.37
C GLU A 45 0.73 14.55 -13.04
N PHE A 46 0.51 15.21 -11.90
CA PHE A 46 1.39 16.27 -11.42
C PHE A 46 2.85 15.82 -11.25
N LEU A 47 3.10 14.63 -10.70
CA LEU A 47 4.46 14.11 -10.55
C LEU A 47 5.12 13.79 -11.89
N ILE A 48 4.38 13.19 -12.84
CA ILE A 48 4.87 12.87 -14.18
C ILE A 48 5.30 14.17 -14.89
N ASP A 49 4.45 15.19 -14.86
CA ASP A 49 4.72 16.50 -15.46
C ASP A 49 5.91 17.19 -14.79
N LYS A 50 5.92 17.22 -13.44
CA LYS A 50 6.97 17.87 -12.64
C LYS A 50 8.35 17.27 -12.90
N GLU A 51 8.43 15.95 -12.96
CA GLU A 51 9.68 15.23 -13.17
C GLU A 51 10.05 15.10 -14.65
N LYS A 52 9.23 15.64 -15.57
CA LYS A 52 9.40 15.57 -17.03
C LYS A 52 9.59 14.13 -17.52
N MET A 53 8.79 13.22 -16.96
CA MET A 53 8.77 11.81 -17.32
C MET A 53 7.52 11.52 -18.15
N ASP A 54 7.53 10.41 -18.89
CA ASP A 54 6.33 9.92 -19.59
C ASP A 54 5.55 8.87 -18.78
N TYR A 55 6.06 8.49 -17.60
CA TYR A 55 5.47 7.47 -16.73
C TYR A 55 5.94 7.62 -15.28
N TYR A 56 5.13 7.11 -14.34
CA TYR A 56 5.51 6.99 -12.94
C TYR A 56 6.09 5.60 -12.66
N ARG A 57 7.32 5.54 -12.16
CA ARG A 57 8.00 4.27 -11.85
C ARG A 57 7.32 3.56 -10.67
N PRO A 58 7.26 2.21 -10.66
CA PRO A 58 6.84 1.47 -9.48
C PRO A 58 7.66 1.88 -8.25
N SER A 59 6.96 2.25 -7.19
CA SER A 59 7.53 2.70 -5.92
C SER A 59 6.66 2.19 -4.77
N TYR A 60 6.79 2.79 -3.59
CA TYR A 60 5.93 2.50 -2.46
C TYR A 60 4.43 2.57 -2.87
N PRO A 61 3.63 1.51 -2.65
CA PRO A 61 2.32 1.42 -3.29
C PRO A 61 1.35 2.52 -2.83
N PHE A 62 0.77 3.25 -3.77
CA PHE A 62 -0.30 4.20 -3.47
C PHE A 62 -1.67 3.53 -3.42
N ASN A 63 -2.49 3.94 -2.47
CA ASN A 63 -3.92 3.69 -2.47
C ASN A 63 -4.61 4.86 -3.18
N PHE A 64 -5.10 4.64 -4.39
CA PHE A 64 -5.74 5.70 -5.17
C PHE A 64 -7.17 5.95 -4.71
N VAL A 65 -7.48 7.23 -4.46
CA VAL A 65 -8.82 7.69 -4.06
C VAL A 65 -9.23 8.91 -4.88
N SER A 66 -10.53 9.09 -5.08
CA SER A 66 -11.05 10.23 -5.84
C SER A 66 -10.80 11.56 -5.15
N LYS A 67 -10.86 11.59 -3.81
CA LYS A 67 -10.55 12.75 -2.96
C LYS A 67 -9.99 12.29 -1.61
N LEU A 68 -9.12 13.11 -1.01
CA LEU A 68 -8.53 12.84 0.31
C LEU A 68 -9.43 13.34 1.43
N THR A 69 -10.60 12.73 1.60
CA THR A 69 -11.45 12.95 2.77
C THR A 69 -11.33 11.81 3.76
N ARG A 70 -11.63 12.08 5.03
CA ARG A 70 -11.59 11.08 6.10
C ARG A 70 -12.45 9.87 5.76
N GLU A 71 -13.67 10.10 5.28
CA GLU A 71 -14.64 9.05 4.97
C GLU A 71 -14.13 8.12 3.86
N VAL A 72 -13.55 8.70 2.82
CA VAL A 72 -12.98 7.95 1.69
C VAL A 72 -11.75 7.15 2.12
N ILE A 73 -10.86 7.75 2.91
CA ILE A 73 -9.67 7.08 3.46
C ILE A 73 -10.08 5.91 4.37
N GLU A 74 -10.99 6.14 5.31
CA GLU A 74 -11.47 5.11 6.24
C GLU A 74 -12.16 3.95 5.50
N GLN A 75 -12.92 4.25 4.44
CA GLN A 75 -13.52 3.22 3.59
C GLN A 75 -12.44 2.43 2.84
N GLY A 76 -11.42 3.11 2.30
CA GLY A 76 -10.28 2.46 1.65
C GLY A 76 -9.52 1.53 2.61
N VAL A 77 -9.28 1.97 3.85
CA VAL A 77 -8.64 1.15 4.88
C VAL A 77 -9.47 -0.09 5.22
N LYS A 78 -10.80 0.05 5.37
CA LYS A 78 -11.69 -1.10 5.62
C LYS A 78 -11.64 -2.11 4.48
N ASP A 79 -11.55 -1.63 3.24
CA ASP A 79 -11.45 -2.49 2.07
C ASP A 79 -10.13 -3.26 2.00
N LEU A 80 -9.04 -2.70 2.52
CA LEU A 80 -7.74 -3.40 2.63
C LEU A 80 -7.76 -4.58 3.62
N LEU A 81 -8.74 -4.68 4.51
CA LEU A 81 -8.92 -5.86 5.39
C LEU A 81 -9.56 -7.05 4.68
N LYS A 82 -10.16 -6.85 3.50
CA LYS A 82 -10.70 -7.96 2.69
C LYS A 82 -9.57 -8.90 2.28
N TYR A 83 -9.91 -10.13 1.89
CA TYR A 83 -8.95 -11.15 1.46
C TYR A 83 -7.84 -11.39 2.49
N ASP A 84 -8.23 -11.51 3.77
CA ASP A 84 -7.31 -11.72 4.90
C ASP A 84 -6.17 -10.68 4.98
N ALA A 85 -6.54 -9.42 4.76
CA ALA A 85 -5.62 -8.28 4.80
C ALA A 85 -4.36 -8.44 3.93
N TYR A 86 -4.49 -9.14 2.80
CA TYR A 86 -3.38 -9.48 1.91
C TYR A 86 -2.50 -8.26 1.57
N TRP A 87 -3.11 -7.15 1.16
CA TRP A 87 -2.37 -5.96 0.78
C TRP A 87 -1.63 -5.33 1.95
N LEU A 88 -2.17 -5.36 3.17
CA LEU A 88 -1.45 -4.88 4.36
C LEU A 88 -0.18 -5.70 4.62
N LYS A 89 -0.21 -7.01 4.37
CA LYS A 89 1.00 -7.85 4.41
C LYS A 89 2.02 -7.41 3.35
N VAL A 90 1.58 -7.10 2.13
CA VAL A 90 2.46 -6.55 1.08
C VAL A 90 3.09 -5.23 1.53
N TYR A 91 2.30 -4.31 2.09
CA TYR A 91 2.80 -3.04 2.64
C TYR A 91 3.84 -3.23 3.74
N HIS A 92 3.64 -4.21 4.63
CA HIS A 92 4.59 -4.54 5.69
C HIS A 92 5.96 -4.95 5.12
N PHE A 93 5.97 -5.79 4.08
CA PHE A 93 7.22 -6.27 3.48
C PHE A 93 7.89 -5.25 2.56
N ALA A 94 7.14 -4.33 1.94
CA ALA A 94 7.69 -3.32 1.05
C ALA A 94 8.56 -2.27 1.77
N GLY A 95 8.47 -2.19 3.11
CA GLY A 95 9.25 -1.25 3.92
C GLY A 95 9.00 0.22 3.54
N SER A 96 9.86 1.12 4.04
CA SER A 96 9.76 2.57 3.79
C SER A 96 10.13 2.99 2.36
N LEU A 97 10.88 2.15 1.64
CA LEU A 97 11.33 2.43 0.27
C LEU A 97 10.44 1.80 -0.81
N GLY A 98 9.39 1.07 -0.43
CA GLY A 98 8.52 0.38 -1.40
C GLY A 98 9.19 -0.83 -2.07
N MET A 99 10.27 -1.35 -1.49
CA MET A 99 11.03 -2.46 -2.00
C MET A 99 10.99 -3.61 -1.00
N ILE A 100 10.40 -4.73 -1.42
CA ILE A 100 10.49 -5.99 -0.69
C ILE A 100 11.93 -6.50 -0.79
N ASP A 101 12.49 -6.95 0.33
CA ASP A 101 13.83 -7.53 0.37
C ASP A 101 13.95 -8.69 -0.63
N LYS A 102 14.98 -8.64 -1.48
CA LYS A 102 15.21 -9.61 -2.56
C LYS A 102 15.22 -11.06 -2.05
N SER A 103 15.76 -11.31 -0.85
CA SER A 103 15.81 -12.64 -0.26
C SER A 103 14.42 -13.23 -0.02
N THR A 104 13.40 -12.39 0.18
CA THR A 104 12.01 -12.82 0.27
C THR A 104 11.54 -13.42 -1.05
N PHE A 105 11.83 -12.77 -2.17
CA PHE A 105 11.51 -13.29 -3.51
C PHE A 105 12.29 -14.56 -3.85
N ASP A 106 13.58 -14.62 -3.51
CA ASP A 106 14.40 -15.81 -3.75
C ASP A 106 13.85 -17.04 -2.99
N LYS A 107 13.40 -16.84 -1.74
CA LYS A 107 12.72 -17.88 -0.95
C LYS A 107 11.39 -18.31 -1.57
N LEU A 108 10.55 -17.35 -1.97
CA LEU A 108 9.25 -17.64 -2.61
C LEU A 108 9.45 -18.44 -3.91
N LYS A 109 10.41 -18.07 -4.74
CA LYS A 109 10.75 -18.79 -5.98
C LYS A 109 11.22 -20.21 -5.71
N THR A 110 12.05 -20.39 -4.68
CA THR A 110 12.53 -21.71 -4.25
C THR A 110 11.39 -22.61 -3.80
N ASN A 111 10.47 -22.08 -2.97
CA ASN A 111 9.32 -22.84 -2.47
C ASN A 111 8.38 -23.26 -3.61
N HIS A 112 8.04 -22.33 -4.51
CA HIS A 112 7.19 -22.62 -5.66
C HIS A 112 7.79 -23.67 -6.61
N SER A 113 9.13 -23.69 -6.74
CA SER A 113 9.81 -24.69 -7.56
C SER A 113 9.74 -26.09 -6.93
N LYS A 114 9.76 -26.18 -5.59
CA LYS A 114 9.60 -27.45 -4.87
C LYS A 114 8.18 -28.00 -4.93
N GLU A 115 7.17 -27.13 -4.81
CA GLU A 115 5.76 -27.51 -4.95
C GLU A 115 5.50 -28.15 -6.32
N LYS A 116 6.00 -27.53 -7.41
CA LYS A 116 5.89 -28.09 -8.76
C LYS A 116 6.62 -29.42 -8.97
N LEU A 117 7.70 -29.69 -8.24
CA LEU A 117 8.36 -30.99 -8.31
C LEU A 117 7.50 -32.07 -7.65
N ASN A 118 6.90 -31.76 -6.49
CA ASN A 118 6.03 -32.69 -5.78
C ASN A 118 4.75 -32.99 -6.57
N ASP A 119 4.19 -32.00 -7.27
CA ASP A 119 3.00 -32.19 -8.14
C ASP A 119 3.27 -33.06 -9.39
N LEU A 120 4.53 -33.37 -9.70
CA LEU A 120 4.92 -34.24 -10.81
C LEU A 120 5.22 -35.69 -10.38
N ASP A 121 5.34 -35.93 -9.08
CA ASP A 121 5.63 -37.24 -8.48
C ASP A 121 4.36 -37.95 -7.94
N ASP A 122 3.18 -37.31 -8.04
CA ASP A 122 1.84 -37.85 -7.75
C ASP A 122 1.02 -38.15 -9.04
#